data_AF-A0A091VSQ2-F1
#
_entry.id   AF-A0A091VSQ2-F1
#
_cell.length_a   1.000
_cell.length_b   1.000
_cell.length_c   1.000
_cell.angle_alpha   90.00
_cell.angle_beta   90.00
_cell.angle_gamma   90.00
#
_symmetry.space_group_name_H-M   'P 1'
#
loop_
_entity.id
_entity.type
_entity.pdbx_description
1 polymer ?
#
loop_
_entity_poly.entity_id
_entity_poly.type
_entity_poly.pdbx_seq_one_letter_code
_entity_poly.pdbx_strand_id
1 'polypeptide(L)'
;RYVVLTTKHHEGFTNWESPVSWNWNSLDTGPHRDLVGELGEALRESHIRYGLYHSLLEWFNPLYLADKQSGFQTQNFVLKKTMPELYDLVLKYKPDLIWSDGDWEAPESYWNSTSFLAWLYNDSPVKDTVVVNDRWCNNCSCHHGGYYNCADKYKPGTLPAHKWEMCSSIDRLSWGYRSNMRIAELMDEESIIEELVQTVSFGGNYLLNVGPTKEGVIVPIFQERLLALGRWLDMNGEAIYESKPWRVQMENSTDTVWYTSKGPVVYAIFLTWPRGNVLELSSPAPSPATQVTMLGFAGTLKWQKAPGEGLLVTLPCLLPSPLPPQSGWALRLEGVK
;
A
#
# COMPACT_ATOMS: atom_id res chain seq x y z
N ARG A 1 -5.22 6.87 4.98
CA ARG A 1 -4.31 7.24 3.87
C ARG A 1 -2.99 7.64 4.49
N TYR A 2 -1.88 7.18 3.93
CA TYR A 2 -0.56 7.29 4.56
C TYR A 2 0.54 7.37 3.51
N VAL A 3 1.70 7.87 3.92
CA VAL A 3 2.96 7.82 3.17
C VAL A 3 3.99 7.13 4.06
N VAL A 4 4.82 6.27 3.47
CA VAL A 4 5.92 5.60 4.18
C VAL A 4 7.24 6.07 3.59
N LEU A 5 8.12 6.64 4.42
CA LEU A 5 9.45 7.09 4.00
C LEU A 5 10.52 6.11 4.46
N THR A 6 11.43 5.75 3.56
CA THR A 6 12.66 5.03 3.88
C THR A 6 13.57 5.90 4.77
N THR A 7 13.57 5.61 6.08
CA THR A 7 14.47 6.28 7.04
C THR A 7 15.89 5.80 6.85
N LYS A 8 16.06 4.47 6.70
CA LYS A 8 17.32 3.77 6.45
C LYS A 8 17.02 2.53 5.63
N HIS A 9 17.79 2.32 4.57
CA HIS A 9 17.75 1.09 3.78
C HIS A 9 19.00 0.23 4.05
N HIS A 10 19.16 -0.88 3.34
CA HIS A 10 20.19 -1.89 3.63
C HIS A 10 21.64 -1.39 3.55
N GLU A 11 21.89 -0.29 2.83
CA GLU A 11 23.20 0.36 2.78
C GLU A 11 23.56 1.15 4.06
N GLY A 12 22.59 1.38 4.95
CA GLY A 12 22.81 1.99 6.26
C GLY A 12 22.86 3.52 6.30
N PHE A 13 22.65 4.21 5.18
CA PHE A 13 22.54 5.67 5.19
C PHE A 13 21.20 6.09 5.81
N THR A 14 21.27 7.00 6.78
CA THR A 14 20.08 7.50 7.49
C THR A 14 19.62 8.85 6.94
N ASN A 15 18.34 8.97 6.59
CA ASN A 15 17.70 10.21 6.11
C ASN A 15 17.36 11.20 7.25
N TRP A 16 17.95 10.98 8.42
CA TRP A 16 17.92 11.85 9.59
C TRP A 16 19.21 11.68 10.40
N GLU A 17 19.48 12.60 11.33
CA GLU A 17 20.65 12.54 12.20
C GLU A 17 20.42 11.47 13.29
N SER A 18 20.70 10.22 12.94
CA SER A 18 20.69 9.12 13.89
C SER A 18 21.82 9.28 14.91
N PRO A 19 21.54 9.04 16.22
CA PRO A 19 22.55 9.14 17.28
C PRO A 19 23.70 8.13 17.14
N VAL A 20 23.55 7.14 16.26
CA VAL A 20 24.51 6.04 16.03
C VAL A 20 24.93 5.92 14.55
N SER A 21 24.66 6.94 13.74
CA SER A 21 25.09 7.05 12.32
C SER A 21 26.01 8.25 12.09
N TRP A 22 27.01 8.41 12.94
CA TRP A 22 27.93 9.55 12.83
C TRP A 22 28.54 9.66 11.43
N ASN A 23 28.39 10.83 10.80
CA ASN A 23 28.92 11.14 9.47
C ASN A 23 28.44 10.22 8.32
N TRP A 24 27.33 9.51 8.51
CA TRP A 24 26.67 8.69 7.49
C TRP A 24 25.16 8.90 7.52
N ASN A 25 24.76 10.16 7.42
CA ASN A 25 23.37 10.60 7.47
C ASN A 25 23.14 11.88 6.66
N SER A 26 21.87 12.24 6.41
CA SER A 26 21.49 13.36 5.57
C SER A 26 21.76 14.74 6.15
N LEU A 27 22.01 14.89 7.46
CA LEU A 27 22.39 16.16 8.07
C LEU A 27 23.91 16.38 7.97
N ASP A 28 24.69 15.35 8.24
CA ASP A 28 26.15 15.42 8.18
C ASP A 28 26.67 15.43 6.74
N THR A 29 26.03 14.68 5.85
CA THR A 29 26.47 14.47 4.46
C THR A 29 25.33 14.68 3.48
N GLY A 30 25.62 15.39 2.38
CA GLY A 30 24.70 15.53 1.25
C GLY A 30 23.66 16.64 1.48
N PRO A 31 22.37 16.34 1.73
CA PRO A 31 21.32 17.36 1.79
C PRO A 31 21.46 18.41 2.91
N HIS A 32 22.17 18.09 4.00
CA HIS A 32 22.24 18.88 5.23
C HIS A 32 20.87 19.21 5.85
N ARG A 33 19.95 18.23 5.80
CA ARG A 33 18.54 18.37 6.20
C ARG A 33 17.99 17.11 6.84
N ASP A 34 17.09 17.30 7.81
CA ASP A 34 16.32 16.23 8.45
C ASP A 34 15.13 15.86 7.56
N LEU A 35 15.37 15.01 6.56
CA LEU A 35 14.36 14.65 5.57
C LEU A 35 13.19 13.88 6.20
N VAL A 36 13.48 13.08 7.23
CA VAL A 36 12.48 12.34 7.99
C VAL A 36 11.56 13.31 8.73
N GLY A 37 12.11 14.25 9.47
CA GLY A 37 11.35 15.25 10.23
C GLY A 37 10.52 16.17 9.32
N GLU A 38 11.15 16.78 8.31
CA GLU A 38 10.50 17.75 7.42
C GLU A 38 9.33 17.14 6.64
N LEU A 39 9.46 15.90 6.14
CA LEU A 39 8.35 15.22 5.48
C LEU A 39 7.23 14.90 6.49
N GLY A 40 7.59 14.48 7.71
CA GLY A 40 6.63 14.21 8.77
C GLY A 40 5.77 15.43 9.11
N GLU A 41 6.38 16.61 9.20
CA GLU A 41 5.68 17.88 9.42
C GLU A 41 4.70 18.19 8.27
N ALA A 42 5.17 18.15 7.02
CA ALA A 42 4.36 18.42 5.83
C ALA A 42 3.15 17.47 5.69
N LEU A 43 3.33 16.19 6.02
CA LEU A 43 2.25 15.20 5.97
C LEU A 43 1.19 15.44 7.06
N ARG A 44 1.62 15.83 8.27
CA ARG A 44 0.69 16.16 9.36
C ARG A 44 -0.14 17.39 9.04
N GLU A 45 0.47 18.43 8.47
CA GLU A 45 -0.24 19.62 7.97
C GLU A 45 -1.27 19.27 6.88
N SER A 46 -0.98 18.23 6.09
CA SER A 46 -1.88 17.72 5.04
C SER A 46 -2.88 16.67 5.53
N HIS A 47 -2.94 16.38 6.84
CA HIS A 47 -3.77 15.33 7.44
C HIS A 47 -3.55 13.92 6.84
N ILE A 48 -2.32 13.62 6.42
CA ILE A 48 -1.90 12.30 5.93
C ILE A 48 -1.15 11.58 7.07
N ARG A 49 -1.46 10.30 7.27
CA ARG A 49 -0.76 9.46 8.27
C ARG A 49 0.69 9.26 7.85
N TYR A 50 1.59 9.30 8.83
CA TYR A 50 3.03 9.33 8.61
C TYR A 50 3.67 8.01 9.03
N GLY A 51 4.15 7.24 8.06
CA GLY A 51 4.81 5.97 8.27
C GLY A 51 6.31 6.04 7.96
N LEU A 52 7.07 5.15 8.59
CA LEU A 52 8.51 5.07 8.46
C LEU A 52 8.94 3.65 8.13
N TYR A 53 9.62 3.49 7.00
CA TYR A 53 10.34 2.27 6.66
C TYR A 53 11.70 2.30 7.35
N HIS A 54 12.13 1.17 7.93
CA HIS A 54 13.45 1.03 8.51
C HIS A 54 14.01 -0.39 8.30
N SER A 55 15.15 -0.49 7.63
CA SER A 55 15.83 -1.78 7.52
C SER A 55 16.52 -2.17 8.82
N LEU A 56 16.23 -3.37 9.32
CA LEU A 56 16.85 -3.94 10.50
C LEU A 56 18.34 -4.22 10.28
N LEU A 57 18.73 -4.69 9.08
CA LEU A 57 20.10 -5.01 8.71
C LEU A 57 20.86 -3.85 8.06
N GLU A 58 22.18 -3.98 8.01
CA GLU A 58 23.08 -3.17 7.18
C GLU A 58 24.12 -4.06 6.51
N TRP A 59 24.13 -4.11 5.17
CA TRP A 59 24.96 -5.06 4.41
C TRP A 59 26.45 -4.97 4.72
N PHE A 60 26.95 -3.76 4.97
CA PHE A 60 28.38 -3.50 5.09
C PHE A 60 28.80 -3.09 6.50
N ASN A 61 27.89 -3.08 7.47
CA ASN A 61 28.23 -2.68 8.84
C ASN A 61 29.13 -3.74 9.49
N PRO A 62 30.33 -3.40 9.98
CA PRO A 62 31.24 -4.38 10.59
C PRO A 62 30.66 -5.12 11.78
N LEU A 63 29.78 -4.48 12.57
CA LEU A 63 29.11 -5.15 13.68
C LEU A 63 28.10 -6.18 13.17
N TYR A 64 27.34 -5.86 12.11
CA TYR A 64 26.40 -6.80 11.50
C TYR A 64 27.13 -8.00 10.93
N LEU A 65 28.23 -7.76 10.20
CA LEU A 65 29.06 -8.81 9.61
C LEU A 65 29.68 -9.70 10.69
N ALA A 66 30.13 -9.13 11.82
CA ALA A 66 30.66 -9.89 12.94
C ALA A 66 29.58 -10.73 13.64
N ASP A 67 28.41 -10.16 13.90
CA ASP A 67 27.28 -10.90 14.46
C ASP A 67 26.83 -12.02 13.52
N LYS A 68 26.74 -11.77 12.21
CA LYS A 68 26.45 -12.79 11.19
C LYS A 68 27.50 -13.89 11.14
N GLN A 69 28.79 -13.54 11.24
CA GLN A 69 29.89 -14.52 11.30
C GLN A 69 29.81 -15.41 12.55
N SER A 70 29.28 -14.89 13.66
CA SER A 70 29.01 -15.66 14.87
C SER A 70 27.80 -16.59 14.76
N GLY A 71 27.05 -16.54 13.64
CA GLY A 71 25.76 -17.21 13.50
C GLY A 71 24.68 -16.53 14.35
N PHE A 72 24.74 -15.21 14.49
CA PHE A 72 23.82 -14.39 15.30
C PHE A 72 23.79 -14.76 16.80
N GLN A 73 24.90 -15.30 17.32
CA GLN A 73 25.06 -15.58 18.75
C GLN A 73 25.44 -14.33 19.56
N THR A 74 26.03 -13.33 18.91
CA THR A 74 26.22 -11.98 19.45
C THR A 74 25.19 -11.02 18.86
N GLN A 75 24.90 -9.93 19.57
CA GLN A 75 23.91 -8.91 19.20
C GLN A 75 24.50 -7.48 19.24
N ASN A 76 25.80 -7.34 18.98
CA ASN A 76 26.47 -6.05 19.09
C ASN A 76 25.88 -5.02 18.13
N PHE A 77 25.54 -5.43 16.92
CA PHE A 77 24.90 -4.59 15.92
C PHE A 77 23.52 -4.15 16.39
N VAL A 78 22.69 -5.08 16.85
CA VAL A 78 21.33 -4.75 17.31
C VAL A 78 21.37 -3.79 18.49
N LEU A 79 22.23 -4.04 19.48
CA LEU A 79 22.35 -3.20 20.68
C LEU A 79 22.93 -1.82 20.42
N LYS A 80 23.85 -1.67 19.46
CA LYS A 80 24.58 -0.42 19.20
C LYS A 80 24.09 0.34 17.99
N LYS A 81 23.27 -0.27 17.14
CA LYS A 81 22.83 0.28 15.86
C LYS A 81 21.31 0.22 15.69
N THR A 82 20.76 -0.96 15.42
CA THR A 82 19.34 -1.12 15.04
C THR A 82 18.39 -0.63 16.12
N MET A 83 18.57 -1.05 17.37
CA MET A 83 17.66 -0.66 18.45
C MET A 83 17.73 0.83 18.78
N PRO A 84 18.91 1.43 19.05
CA PRO A 84 19.01 2.87 19.26
C PRO A 84 18.33 3.71 18.18
N GLU A 85 18.45 3.32 16.90
CA GLU A 85 17.77 3.99 15.78
C GLU A 85 16.25 3.87 15.85
N LEU A 86 15.71 2.67 16.10
CA LEU A 86 14.27 2.46 16.20
C LEU A 86 13.65 3.24 17.37
N TYR A 87 14.29 3.24 18.55
CA TYR A 87 13.81 4.04 19.68
C TYR A 87 13.87 5.54 19.38
N ASP A 88 14.96 6.02 18.77
CA ASP A 88 15.12 7.42 18.39
C ASP A 88 14.04 7.87 17.39
N LEU A 89 13.79 7.09 16.34
CA LEU A 89 12.74 7.37 15.35
C LEU A 89 11.36 7.52 16.00
N VAL A 90 11.01 6.61 16.90
CA VAL A 90 9.72 6.62 17.59
C VAL A 90 9.58 7.82 18.51
N LEU A 91 10.62 8.10 19.32
CA LEU A 91 10.60 9.19 20.29
C LEU A 91 10.61 10.56 19.61
N LYS A 92 11.40 10.72 18.55
CA LYS A 92 11.58 12.01 17.85
C LYS A 92 10.41 12.31 16.93
N TYR A 93 10.00 11.36 16.08
CA TYR A 93 9.07 11.64 14.99
C TYR A 93 7.65 11.11 15.19
N LYS A 94 7.44 10.24 16.18
CA LYS A 94 6.12 9.71 16.58
C LYS A 94 5.31 9.18 15.37
N PRO A 95 5.83 8.21 14.60
CA PRO A 95 5.16 7.72 13.40
C PRO A 95 3.85 7.00 13.72
N ASP A 96 2.92 7.04 12.78
CA ASP A 96 1.68 6.23 12.79
C ASP A 96 1.93 4.79 12.31
N LEU A 97 3.06 4.53 11.65
CA LEU A 97 3.40 3.22 11.10
C LEU A 97 4.92 3.00 11.13
N ILE A 98 5.37 1.81 11.54
CA ILE A 98 6.75 1.36 11.38
C ILE A 98 6.76 0.14 10.46
N TRP A 99 7.40 0.29 9.30
CA TRP A 99 7.54 -0.73 8.27
C TRP A 99 8.96 -1.30 8.35
N SER A 100 9.16 -2.42 9.03
CA SER A 100 10.48 -3.04 9.12
C SER A 100 10.78 -3.88 7.87
N ASP A 101 12.07 -4.09 7.60
CA ASP A 101 12.55 -4.94 6.51
C ASP A 101 13.98 -5.42 6.81
N GLY A 102 14.54 -6.34 6.03
CA GLY A 102 15.90 -6.82 6.31
C GLY A 102 15.96 -7.80 7.48
N ASP A 103 14.85 -8.44 7.81
CA ASP A 103 14.70 -9.33 8.96
C ASP A 103 15.05 -10.79 8.66
N TRP A 104 15.06 -11.18 7.38
CA TRP A 104 15.08 -12.56 6.89
C TRP A 104 16.28 -13.42 7.32
N GLU A 105 17.39 -12.83 7.76
CA GLU A 105 18.61 -13.60 8.11
C GLU A 105 18.62 -14.12 9.55
N ALA A 106 17.81 -13.56 10.45
CA ALA A 106 17.95 -13.82 11.88
C ALA A 106 16.60 -13.85 12.63
N PRO A 107 16.50 -14.59 13.75
CA PRO A 107 15.27 -14.72 14.51
C PRO A 107 14.96 -13.45 15.32
N GLU A 108 13.74 -13.38 15.86
CA GLU A 108 13.23 -12.30 16.71
C GLU A 108 14.08 -12.09 17.95
N SER A 109 14.73 -13.15 18.44
CA SER A 109 15.64 -13.10 19.58
C SER A 109 16.91 -12.30 19.26
N TYR A 110 17.50 -12.46 18.08
CA TYR A 110 18.64 -11.65 17.63
C TYR A 110 18.24 -10.20 17.43
N TRP A 111 17.17 -9.97 16.66
CA TRP A 111 16.68 -8.62 16.38
C TRP A 111 16.16 -7.88 17.60
N ASN A 112 15.91 -8.58 18.72
CA ASN A 112 15.26 -8.05 19.92
C ASN A 112 13.88 -7.42 19.62
N SER A 113 13.20 -7.93 18.59
CA SER A 113 11.93 -7.37 18.09
C SER A 113 10.82 -7.50 19.12
N THR A 114 10.78 -8.58 19.90
CA THR A 114 9.73 -8.79 20.91
C THR A 114 9.75 -7.73 22.01
N SER A 115 10.94 -7.39 22.52
CA SER A 115 11.10 -6.33 23.53
C SER A 115 10.75 -4.96 22.96
N PHE A 116 11.22 -4.66 21.75
CA PHE A 116 10.91 -3.39 21.09
C PHE A 116 9.41 -3.22 20.85
N LEU A 117 8.75 -4.25 20.30
CA LEU A 117 7.31 -4.20 20.05
C LEU A 117 6.49 -4.15 21.34
N ALA A 118 6.92 -4.83 22.41
CA ALA A 118 6.29 -4.71 23.72
C ALA A 118 6.38 -3.28 24.26
N TRP A 119 7.55 -2.64 24.20
CA TRP A 119 7.71 -1.24 24.57
C TRP A 119 6.87 -0.32 23.66
N LEU A 120 6.87 -0.57 22.35
CA LEU A 120 6.15 0.22 21.36
C LEU A 120 4.66 0.31 21.69
N TYR A 121 4.04 -0.82 22.05
CA TYR A 121 2.62 -0.91 22.33
C TYR A 121 2.22 -0.65 23.80
N ASN A 122 3.16 -0.68 24.75
CA ASN A 122 2.84 -0.44 26.16
C ASN A 122 3.23 0.97 26.64
N ASP A 123 4.39 1.46 26.21
CA ASP A 123 5.08 2.58 26.87
C ASP A 123 5.42 3.74 25.93
N SER A 124 5.51 3.50 24.62
CA SER A 124 5.91 4.53 23.66
C SER A 124 4.88 5.67 23.56
N PRO A 125 5.27 6.86 23.07
CA PRO A 125 4.35 7.99 22.87
C PRO A 125 3.32 7.76 21.75
N VAL A 126 3.43 6.67 21.00
CA VAL A 126 2.56 6.35 19.85
C VAL A 126 1.79 5.04 20.02
N LYS A 127 1.82 4.46 21.23
CA LYS A 127 1.23 3.15 21.55
C LYS A 127 -0.23 2.97 21.13
N ASP A 128 -1.02 4.05 21.14
CA ASP A 128 -2.45 4.01 20.83
C ASP A 128 -2.74 4.16 19.32
N THR A 129 -1.72 4.45 18.49
CA THR A 129 -1.90 4.78 17.08
C THR A 129 -0.99 4.03 16.13
N VAL A 130 0.20 3.63 16.57
CA VAL A 130 1.20 2.99 15.72
C VAL A 130 0.75 1.60 15.28
N VAL A 131 1.07 1.26 14.03
CA VAL A 131 0.95 -0.11 13.52
C VAL A 131 2.28 -0.58 12.93
N VAL A 132 2.49 -1.89 12.93
CA VAL A 132 3.69 -2.51 12.35
C VAL A 132 3.33 -3.61 11.36
N ASN A 133 4.18 -3.81 10.35
CA ASN A 133 4.06 -4.93 9.42
C ASN A 133 4.53 -6.28 10.04
N ASP A 134 4.68 -7.30 9.20
CA ASP A 134 5.04 -8.67 9.56
C ASP A 134 6.52 -9.03 9.36
N ARG A 135 7.41 -8.05 9.20
CA ARG A 135 8.83 -8.27 8.84
C ARG A 135 9.80 -8.01 10.00
N TRP A 136 9.60 -8.71 11.11
CA TRP A 136 10.35 -8.48 12.35
C TRP A 136 11.31 -9.62 12.71
N CYS A 137 11.34 -10.69 11.93
CA CYS A 137 12.19 -11.84 12.14
C CYS A 137 12.17 -12.81 10.95
N ASN A 138 13.17 -13.68 10.86
CA ASN A 138 13.04 -14.86 10.02
C ASN A 138 11.77 -15.64 10.42
N ASN A 139 10.92 -15.94 9.44
CA ASN A 139 9.62 -16.60 9.65
C ASN A 139 8.53 -15.77 10.37
N CYS A 140 8.65 -14.43 10.46
CA CYS A 140 7.56 -13.58 10.93
C CYS A 140 6.49 -13.32 9.84
N SER A 141 6.89 -13.26 8.56
CA SER A 141 5.99 -12.96 7.45
C SER A 141 4.80 -13.92 7.38
N CYS A 142 3.57 -13.41 7.20
CA CYS A 142 2.30 -14.12 7.31
C CYS A 142 2.00 -14.79 8.67
N HIS A 143 2.82 -14.63 9.70
CA HIS A 143 2.66 -15.30 11.00
C HIS A 143 2.44 -14.32 12.16
N HIS A 144 3.12 -13.17 12.14
CA HIS A 144 3.11 -12.16 13.20
C HIS A 144 3.07 -10.75 12.62
N GLY A 145 2.60 -9.76 13.36
CA GLY A 145 2.55 -8.35 12.93
C GLY A 145 1.15 -7.75 13.06
N GLY A 146 1.06 -6.42 12.97
CA GLY A 146 -0.23 -5.71 13.00
C GLY A 146 -1.01 -5.87 11.69
N TYR A 147 -0.31 -6.11 10.59
CA TYR A 147 -0.84 -6.54 9.30
C TYR A 147 0.23 -7.31 8.53
N TYR A 148 -0.19 -8.11 7.55
CA TYR A 148 0.70 -8.96 6.77
C TYR A 148 1.11 -8.32 5.44
N ASN A 149 2.39 -8.36 5.10
CA ASN A 149 2.84 -8.19 3.73
C ASN A 149 3.11 -9.55 3.08
N CYS A 150 3.51 -10.58 3.85
CA CYS A 150 3.86 -11.93 3.40
C CYS A 150 5.09 -12.02 2.47
N ALA A 151 5.08 -11.28 1.36
CA ALA A 151 6.16 -11.15 0.39
C ALA A 151 6.01 -9.81 -0.36
N ASP A 152 7.03 -9.41 -1.11
CA ASP A 152 6.91 -8.30 -2.04
C ASP A 152 5.82 -8.59 -3.09
N LYS A 153 4.96 -7.60 -3.37
CA LYS A 153 3.86 -7.71 -4.35
C LYS A 153 2.91 -8.88 -4.06
N TYR A 154 2.75 -9.25 -2.78
CA TYR A 154 1.87 -10.34 -2.36
C TYR A 154 0.43 -10.10 -2.84
N LYS A 155 -0.17 -11.17 -3.39
CA LYS A 155 -1.57 -11.22 -3.80
C LYS A 155 -2.18 -12.50 -3.24
N PRO A 156 -3.16 -12.42 -2.32
CA PRO A 156 -3.74 -13.61 -1.75
C PRO A 156 -4.64 -14.31 -2.78
N GLY A 157 -4.65 -15.64 -2.77
CA GLY A 157 -5.54 -16.44 -3.63
C GLY A 157 -6.98 -16.53 -3.10
N THR A 158 -7.17 -16.28 -1.81
CA THR A 158 -8.46 -16.31 -1.11
C THR A 158 -8.53 -15.14 -0.13
N LEU A 159 -9.73 -14.78 0.33
CA LEU A 159 -9.90 -13.68 1.29
C LEU A 159 -9.15 -13.95 2.61
N PRO A 160 -8.12 -13.16 2.97
CA PRO A 160 -7.39 -13.38 4.21
C PRO A 160 -8.22 -13.02 5.45
N ALA A 161 -8.03 -13.76 6.54
CA ALA A 161 -8.67 -13.47 7.82
C ALA A 161 -7.98 -12.34 8.61
N HIS A 162 -6.71 -12.07 8.30
CA HIS A 162 -5.90 -11.03 8.92
C HIS A 162 -5.75 -9.84 7.97
N LYS A 163 -5.64 -8.62 8.51
CA LYS A 163 -5.37 -7.44 7.68
C LYS A 163 -4.02 -7.60 6.99
N TRP A 164 -3.92 -7.12 5.76
CA TRP A 164 -2.71 -7.24 4.95
C TRP A 164 -2.52 -5.99 4.06
N GLU A 165 -1.32 -5.85 3.51
CA GLU A 165 -0.92 -4.77 2.61
C GLU A 165 -0.09 -5.32 1.45
N MET A 166 -0.46 -4.95 0.23
CA MET A 166 0.36 -5.13 -0.96
C MET A 166 1.30 -3.93 -1.11
N CYS A 167 2.61 -4.15 -1.02
CA CYS A 167 3.60 -3.18 -1.50
C CYS A 167 3.94 -3.45 -2.97
N SER A 168 3.93 -2.39 -3.79
CA SER A 168 4.24 -2.45 -5.23
C SER A 168 5.01 -1.21 -5.66
N SER A 169 5.47 -1.16 -6.91
CA SER A 169 6.34 -0.10 -7.42
C SER A 169 5.97 0.27 -8.84
N ILE A 170 5.91 1.58 -9.14
CA ILE A 170 5.64 2.05 -10.52
C ILE A 170 6.70 1.53 -11.49
N ASP A 171 7.98 1.56 -11.10
CA ASP A 171 9.03 0.85 -11.83
C ASP A 171 8.95 -0.64 -11.49
N ARG A 172 8.62 -1.49 -12.47
CA ARG A 172 8.43 -2.92 -12.24
C ARG A 172 9.73 -3.61 -11.82
N LEU A 173 10.89 -3.02 -12.11
CA LEU A 173 12.21 -3.59 -11.87
C LEU A 173 12.93 -2.99 -10.65
N SER A 174 12.42 -1.92 -10.03
CA SER A 174 13.11 -1.28 -8.91
C SER A 174 12.18 -0.55 -7.94
N TRP A 175 12.58 -0.55 -6.67
CA TRP A 175 12.05 0.36 -5.65
C TRP A 175 12.73 1.74 -5.71
N GLY A 176 14.04 1.77 -5.99
CA GLY A 176 14.81 2.99 -6.13
C GLY A 176 14.72 3.61 -7.52
N TYR A 177 15.19 4.84 -7.66
CA TYR A 177 15.23 5.51 -8.96
C TYR A 177 16.28 4.88 -9.90
N ARG A 178 15.85 4.50 -11.10
CA ARG A 178 16.74 4.09 -12.20
C ARG A 178 16.76 5.14 -13.29
N SER A 179 17.92 5.75 -13.53
CA SER A 179 18.10 6.71 -14.63
C SER A 179 17.98 6.10 -16.02
N ASN A 180 18.11 4.78 -16.13
CA ASN A 180 18.02 4.02 -17.38
C ASN A 180 16.66 3.31 -17.57
N MET A 181 15.65 3.63 -16.75
CA MET A 181 14.31 3.03 -16.86
C MET A 181 13.71 3.25 -18.25
N ARG A 182 13.01 2.24 -18.77
CA ARG A 182 12.26 2.33 -20.04
C ARG A 182 10.77 2.40 -19.75
N ILE A 183 10.01 3.13 -20.55
CA ILE A 183 8.54 3.29 -20.36
C ILE A 183 7.83 1.92 -20.28
N ALA A 184 8.25 0.94 -21.09
CA ALA A 184 7.69 -0.42 -21.07
C ALA A 184 7.96 -1.21 -19.77
N GLU A 185 8.91 -0.77 -18.95
CA GLU A 185 9.22 -1.34 -17.63
C GLU A 185 8.42 -0.67 -16.51
N LEU A 186 7.70 0.40 -16.82
CA LEU A 186 6.86 1.12 -15.86
C LEU A 186 5.42 0.59 -15.92
N MET A 187 4.72 0.66 -14.80
CA MET A 187 3.28 0.42 -14.79
C MET A 187 2.54 1.52 -15.55
N ASP A 188 1.54 1.13 -16.33
CA ASP A 188 0.55 2.04 -16.89
C ASP A 188 -0.56 2.33 -15.86
N GLU A 189 -1.42 3.30 -16.18
CA GLU A 189 -2.54 3.69 -15.33
C GLU A 189 -3.47 2.50 -15.02
N GLU A 190 -3.80 1.72 -16.03
CA GLU A 190 -4.69 0.55 -15.90
C GLU A 190 -4.13 -0.49 -14.94
N SER A 191 -2.84 -0.85 -15.06
CA SER A 191 -2.19 -1.80 -14.15
C SER A 191 -2.21 -1.32 -12.69
N ILE A 192 -2.01 -0.02 -12.45
CA ILE A 192 -1.99 0.55 -11.10
C ILE A 192 -3.39 0.50 -10.49
N ILE A 193 -4.41 0.87 -11.26
CA ILE A 193 -5.81 0.82 -10.82
C ILE A 193 -6.24 -0.63 -10.59
N GLU A 194 -5.82 -1.57 -11.44
CA GLU A 194 -6.09 -3.00 -11.27
C GLU A 194 -5.48 -3.53 -9.97
N GLU A 195 -4.21 -3.25 -9.69
CA GLU A 195 -3.58 -3.68 -8.43
C GLU A 195 -4.30 -3.08 -7.21
N LEU A 196 -4.68 -1.81 -7.24
CA LEU A 196 -5.45 -1.17 -6.18
C LEU A 196 -6.80 -1.87 -5.96
N VAL A 197 -7.59 -2.03 -7.02
CA VAL A 197 -8.94 -2.59 -6.96
C VAL A 197 -8.90 -4.04 -6.50
N GLN A 198 -7.99 -4.84 -7.06
CA GLN A 198 -7.75 -6.22 -6.63
C GLN A 198 -7.42 -6.27 -5.13
N THR A 199 -6.45 -5.46 -4.70
CA THR A 199 -5.99 -5.43 -3.31
C THR A 199 -7.12 -5.11 -2.34
N VAL A 200 -7.91 -4.06 -2.63
CA VAL A 200 -9.00 -3.61 -1.76
C VAL A 200 -10.16 -4.60 -1.74
N SER A 201 -10.45 -5.26 -2.87
CA SER A 201 -11.50 -6.29 -2.95
C SER A 201 -11.20 -7.49 -2.04
N PHE A 202 -9.91 -7.82 -1.87
CA PHE A 202 -9.40 -8.81 -0.91
C PHE A 202 -9.10 -8.22 0.48
N GLY A 203 -9.49 -6.98 0.76
CA GLY A 203 -9.41 -6.36 2.08
C GLY A 203 -8.03 -5.82 2.46
N GLY A 204 -7.10 -5.76 1.51
CA GLY A 204 -5.76 -5.24 1.71
C GLY A 204 -5.69 -3.72 1.64
N ASN A 205 -4.54 -3.17 2.04
CA ASN A 205 -4.13 -1.82 1.66
C ASN A 205 -3.12 -1.89 0.50
N TYR A 206 -3.12 -0.90 -0.38
CA TYR A 206 -2.17 -0.80 -1.49
C TYR A 206 -1.13 0.29 -1.20
N LEU A 207 0.14 -0.10 -1.08
CA LEU A 207 1.29 0.77 -0.86
C LEU A 207 2.10 0.86 -2.17
N LEU A 208 1.85 1.93 -2.93
CA LEU A 208 2.51 2.19 -4.21
C LEU A 208 3.77 3.03 -4.03
N ASN A 209 4.92 2.45 -4.36
CA ASN A 209 6.22 3.09 -4.27
C ASN A 209 6.56 3.95 -5.50
N VAL A 210 7.21 5.08 -5.24
CA VAL A 210 7.95 5.88 -6.23
C VAL A 210 9.37 6.14 -5.72
N GLY A 211 10.35 6.10 -6.63
CA GLY A 211 11.74 6.47 -6.32
C GLY A 211 12.06 7.88 -6.84
N PRO A 212 12.24 8.88 -5.96
CA PRO A 212 12.71 10.21 -6.38
C PRO A 212 14.14 10.18 -6.91
N THR A 213 14.52 11.19 -7.70
CA THR A 213 15.92 11.40 -8.10
C THR A 213 16.77 11.85 -6.91
N LYS A 214 18.09 11.85 -7.07
CA LYS A 214 19.04 12.35 -6.05
C LYS A 214 18.84 13.83 -5.72
N GLU A 215 18.23 14.60 -6.63
CA GLU A 215 17.85 16.00 -6.43
C GLU A 215 16.51 16.17 -5.68
N GLY A 216 15.87 15.07 -5.26
CA GLY A 216 14.59 15.09 -4.56
C GLY A 216 13.37 15.26 -5.47
N VAL A 217 13.51 14.99 -6.77
CA VAL A 217 12.44 15.17 -7.76
C VAL A 217 11.72 13.85 -8.02
N ILE A 218 10.40 13.83 -7.88
CA ILE A 218 9.58 12.75 -8.46
C ILE A 218 9.55 12.98 -9.97
N VAL A 219 10.07 12.06 -10.76
CA VAL A 219 10.16 12.24 -12.23
C VAL A 219 8.78 12.36 -12.89
N PRO A 220 8.64 13.13 -13.99
CA PRO A 220 7.33 13.44 -14.59
C PRO A 220 6.44 12.23 -14.88
N ILE A 221 7.02 11.12 -15.31
CA ILE A 221 6.25 9.90 -15.59
C ILE A 221 5.62 9.30 -14.31
N PHE A 222 6.31 9.36 -13.16
CA PHE A 222 5.72 8.92 -11.89
C PHE A 222 4.65 9.90 -11.41
N GLN A 223 4.87 11.21 -11.57
CA GLN A 223 3.85 12.22 -11.26
C GLN A 223 2.57 12.00 -12.09
N GLU A 224 2.73 11.75 -13.39
CA GLU A 224 1.61 11.53 -14.30
C GLU A 224 0.77 10.32 -13.89
N ARG A 225 1.41 9.19 -13.52
CA ARG A 225 0.73 7.99 -13.00
C ARG A 225 0.04 8.24 -11.65
N LEU A 226 0.69 8.93 -10.73
CA LEU A 226 0.10 9.26 -9.43
C LEU A 226 -1.11 10.19 -9.57
N LEU A 227 -1.01 11.20 -10.44
CA LEU A 227 -2.12 12.12 -10.74
C LEU A 227 -3.26 11.40 -11.47
N ALA A 228 -2.97 10.45 -12.34
CA ALA A 228 -3.97 9.61 -12.99
C ALA A 228 -4.75 8.78 -11.97
N LEU A 229 -4.05 8.08 -11.08
CA LEU A 229 -4.67 7.36 -9.97
C LEU A 229 -5.51 8.29 -9.08
N GLY A 230 -5.00 9.49 -8.78
CA GLY A 230 -5.72 10.52 -8.03
C GLY A 230 -7.04 10.93 -8.69
N ARG A 231 -7.03 11.24 -9.99
CA ARG A 231 -8.26 11.57 -10.75
C ARG A 231 -9.26 10.42 -10.74
N TRP A 232 -8.79 9.18 -10.85
CA TRP A 232 -9.67 8.01 -10.79
C TRP A 232 -10.28 7.84 -9.40
N LEU A 233 -9.51 8.05 -8.33
CA LEU A 233 -9.95 7.99 -6.94
C LEU A 233 -10.88 9.15 -6.56
N ASP A 234 -10.74 10.34 -7.15
CA ASP A 234 -11.68 11.44 -6.93
C ASP A 234 -13.10 11.07 -7.40
N MET A 235 -13.20 10.27 -8.47
CA MET A 235 -14.48 9.81 -9.01
C MET A 235 -14.99 8.54 -8.34
N ASN A 236 -14.12 7.53 -8.19
CA ASN A 236 -14.51 6.18 -7.76
C ASN A 236 -14.11 5.85 -6.31
N GLY A 237 -13.52 6.80 -5.59
CA GLY A 237 -12.95 6.59 -4.25
C GLY A 237 -13.96 6.14 -3.21
N GLU A 238 -15.25 6.39 -3.41
CA GLU A 238 -16.32 5.84 -2.55
C GLU A 238 -16.30 4.30 -2.52
N ALA A 239 -15.98 3.64 -3.64
CA ALA A 239 -15.88 2.19 -3.74
C ALA A 239 -14.59 1.64 -3.09
N ILE A 240 -13.63 2.50 -2.74
CA ILE A 240 -12.30 2.12 -2.25
C ILE A 240 -12.13 2.48 -0.77
N TYR A 241 -12.35 3.74 -0.41
CA TYR A 241 -12.06 4.24 0.92
C TYR A 241 -13.10 3.74 1.94
N GLU A 242 -12.58 3.10 3.01
CA GLU A 242 -13.37 2.51 4.10
C GLU A 242 -14.32 1.39 3.64
N SER A 243 -14.14 0.87 2.43
CA SER A 243 -14.87 -0.29 1.97
C SER A 243 -14.35 -1.56 2.66
N LYS A 244 -15.15 -2.62 2.56
CA LYS A 244 -14.86 -3.95 3.06
C LYS A 244 -14.98 -4.96 1.91
N PRO A 245 -14.26 -6.09 1.99
CA PRO A 245 -14.49 -7.23 1.12
C PRO A 245 -15.97 -7.58 1.12
N TRP A 246 -16.55 -7.70 -0.06
CA TRP A 246 -17.90 -8.26 -0.19
C TRP A 246 -17.82 -9.80 -0.12
N ARG A 247 -18.96 -10.51 -0.07
CA ARG A 247 -18.95 -11.99 0.00
C ARG A 247 -18.30 -12.67 -1.21
N VAL A 248 -18.22 -11.95 -2.34
CA VAL A 248 -17.54 -12.33 -3.56
C VAL A 248 -16.53 -11.23 -3.83
N GLN A 249 -15.27 -11.59 -4.08
CA GLN A 249 -14.19 -10.63 -4.36
C GLN A 249 -14.18 -10.24 -5.84
N MET A 250 -14.46 -11.22 -6.71
CA MET A 250 -14.33 -11.09 -8.15
C MET A 250 -15.22 -12.12 -8.86
N GLU A 251 -15.72 -11.73 -10.02
CA GLU A 251 -16.28 -12.66 -11.00
C GLU A 251 -15.72 -12.37 -12.39
N ASN A 252 -15.79 -13.38 -13.25
CA ASN A 252 -15.27 -13.32 -14.61
C ASN A 252 -16.23 -14.05 -15.57
N SER A 253 -17.44 -13.49 -15.70
CA SER A 253 -18.49 -14.00 -16.60
C SER A 253 -18.17 -13.62 -18.04
N THR A 254 -18.18 -12.32 -18.33
CA THR A 254 -17.79 -11.73 -19.63
C THR A 254 -16.56 -10.87 -19.52
N ASP A 255 -16.47 -10.10 -18.44
CA ASP A 255 -15.38 -9.19 -18.12
C ASP A 255 -15.05 -9.35 -16.63
N THR A 256 -13.80 -9.12 -16.25
CA THR A 256 -13.39 -9.16 -14.84
C THR A 256 -14.06 -8.02 -14.08
N VAL A 257 -14.88 -8.37 -13.09
CA VAL A 257 -15.52 -7.42 -12.18
C VAL A 257 -15.08 -7.73 -10.76
N TRP A 258 -14.59 -6.70 -10.09
CA TRP A 258 -14.14 -6.72 -8.70
C TRP A 258 -15.21 -6.12 -7.80
N TYR A 259 -15.27 -6.60 -6.55
CA TYR A 259 -16.32 -6.20 -5.62
C TYR A 259 -15.79 -5.72 -4.28
N THR A 260 -16.37 -4.60 -3.84
CA THR A 260 -16.23 -4.07 -2.49
C THR A 260 -17.61 -3.74 -1.93
N SER A 261 -17.69 -3.45 -0.63
CA SER A 261 -18.94 -3.06 0.02
C SER A 261 -18.75 -1.98 1.08
N LYS A 262 -19.73 -1.11 1.26
CA LYS A 262 -19.76 -0.11 2.32
C LYS A 262 -21.17 -0.02 2.90
N GLY A 263 -21.35 -0.56 4.11
CA GLY A 263 -22.68 -0.71 4.71
C GLY A 263 -23.58 -1.61 3.85
N PRO A 264 -24.79 -1.15 3.44
CA PRO A 264 -25.68 -1.93 2.59
C PRO A 264 -25.35 -1.83 1.08
N VAL A 265 -24.36 -1.02 0.70
CA VAL A 265 -24.02 -0.74 -0.69
C VAL A 265 -22.94 -1.71 -1.15
N VAL A 266 -23.13 -2.26 -2.35
CA VAL A 266 -22.13 -3.09 -3.06
C VAL A 266 -21.60 -2.30 -4.25
N TYR A 267 -20.29 -2.29 -4.45
CA TYR A 267 -19.66 -1.67 -5.61
C TYR A 267 -19.14 -2.76 -6.54
N ALA A 268 -19.49 -2.66 -7.82
CA ALA A 268 -18.97 -3.51 -8.89
C ALA A 268 -18.01 -2.68 -9.74
N ILE A 269 -16.73 -3.04 -9.74
CA ILE A 269 -15.65 -2.28 -10.34
C ILE A 269 -15.09 -3.07 -11.52
N PHE A 270 -15.06 -2.46 -12.71
CA PHE A 270 -14.62 -3.10 -13.94
C PHE A 270 -13.69 -2.16 -14.71
N LEU A 271 -12.66 -2.73 -15.36
CA LEU A 271 -11.61 -1.95 -16.05
C LEU A 271 -11.74 -1.98 -17.57
N THR A 272 -12.47 -2.97 -18.09
CA THR A 272 -12.78 -3.09 -19.52
C THR A 272 -14.24 -2.74 -19.74
N TRP A 273 -14.50 -1.77 -20.62
CA TRP A 273 -15.88 -1.43 -20.97
C TRP A 273 -16.52 -2.57 -21.78
N PRO A 274 -17.66 -3.13 -21.33
CA PRO A 274 -18.22 -4.32 -21.96
C PRO A 274 -18.77 -4.04 -23.35
N ARG A 275 -18.62 -5.03 -24.25
CA ARG A 275 -19.15 -4.94 -25.61
C ARG A 275 -20.68 -4.84 -25.57
N GLY A 276 -21.23 -3.95 -26.41
CA GLY A 276 -22.68 -3.74 -26.48
C GLY A 276 -23.27 -2.92 -25.33
N ASN A 277 -22.44 -2.32 -24.47
CA ASN A 277 -22.85 -1.48 -23.34
C ASN A 277 -23.77 -2.21 -22.34
N VAL A 278 -23.59 -3.52 -22.17
CA VAL A 278 -24.31 -4.30 -21.16
C VAL A 278 -23.29 -5.02 -20.30
N LEU A 279 -23.29 -4.73 -19.01
CA LEU A 279 -22.47 -5.43 -18.02
C LEU A 279 -23.29 -6.55 -17.38
N GLU A 280 -22.79 -7.78 -17.46
CA GLU A 280 -23.39 -8.93 -16.80
C GLU A 280 -22.74 -9.17 -15.43
N LEU A 281 -23.54 -9.04 -14.38
CA LEU A 281 -23.11 -9.32 -13.01
C LEU A 281 -23.79 -10.59 -12.51
N SER A 282 -23.04 -11.67 -12.29
CA SER A 282 -23.64 -12.98 -11.98
C SER A 282 -23.88 -13.18 -10.48
N SER A 283 -23.11 -12.51 -9.63
CA SER A 283 -23.13 -12.68 -8.17
C SER A 283 -24.20 -11.87 -7.41
N PRO A 284 -24.51 -10.61 -7.74
CA PRO A 284 -25.49 -9.83 -6.98
C PRO A 284 -26.92 -10.28 -7.26
N ALA A 285 -27.67 -10.59 -6.20
CA ALA A 285 -29.06 -11.02 -6.33
C ALA A 285 -30.02 -9.81 -6.23
N PRO A 286 -30.69 -9.40 -7.32
CA PRO A 286 -31.57 -8.24 -7.28
C PRO A 286 -32.85 -8.48 -6.50
N SER A 287 -33.40 -7.40 -5.97
CA SER A 287 -34.72 -7.32 -5.36
C SER A 287 -35.56 -6.22 -6.02
N PRO A 288 -36.87 -6.13 -5.75
CA PRO A 288 -37.70 -5.02 -6.22
C PRO A 288 -37.22 -3.63 -5.76
N ALA A 289 -36.37 -3.57 -4.72
CA ALA A 289 -35.78 -2.33 -4.22
C ALA A 289 -34.42 -2.02 -4.87
N THR A 290 -33.95 -2.83 -5.81
CA THR A 290 -32.60 -2.67 -6.38
C THR A 290 -32.48 -1.40 -7.19
N GLN A 291 -31.50 -0.58 -6.83
CA GLN A 291 -31.10 0.60 -7.57
C GLN A 291 -29.66 0.44 -8.04
N VAL A 292 -29.43 0.79 -9.30
CA VAL A 292 -28.11 0.73 -9.94
C VAL A 292 -27.76 2.13 -10.40
N THR A 293 -26.62 2.64 -9.95
CA THR A 293 -26.05 3.92 -10.36
C THR A 293 -24.58 3.71 -10.72
N MET A 294 -23.94 4.69 -11.38
CA MET A 294 -22.51 4.66 -11.68
C MET A 294 -21.85 5.88 -11.06
N LEU A 295 -20.73 5.69 -10.37
CA LEU A 295 -20.00 6.80 -9.78
C LEU A 295 -19.50 7.74 -10.89
N GLY A 296 -19.63 9.05 -10.67
CA GLY A 296 -19.32 10.07 -11.70
C GLY A 296 -20.39 10.26 -12.78
N PHE A 297 -21.49 9.50 -12.77
CA PHE A 297 -22.60 9.64 -13.71
C PHE A 297 -23.91 10.03 -13.00
N ALA A 298 -24.60 11.03 -13.55
CA ALA A 298 -25.88 11.48 -12.99
C ALA A 298 -27.04 10.60 -13.47
N GLY A 299 -27.73 9.97 -12.51
CA GLY A 299 -28.96 9.22 -12.76
C GLY A 299 -28.83 7.71 -12.53
N THR A 300 -29.97 7.03 -12.57
CA THR A 300 -30.07 5.58 -12.39
C THR A 300 -29.87 4.85 -13.72
N LEU A 301 -29.15 3.73 -13.68
CA LEU A 301 -28.98 2.85 -14.82
C LEU A 301 -30.15 1.88 -14.94
N LYS A 302 -30.51 1.56 -16.17
CA LYS A 302 -31.48 0.49 -16.46
C LYS A 302 -30.82 -0.86 -16.22
N TRP A 303 -31.53 -1.77 -15.59
CA TRP A 303 -31.09 -3.13 -15.40
C TRP A 303 -32.27 -4.09 -15.52
N GLN A 304 -31.96 -5.35 -15.81
CA GLN A 304 -32.90 -6.45 -15.80
C GLN A 304 -32.28 -7.66 -15.09
N LYS A 305 -33.11 -8.54 -14.55
CA LYS A 305 -32.61 -9.79 -13.97
C LYS A 305 -31.98 -10.64 -15.08
N ALA A 306 -30.77 -11.15 -14.84
CA ALA A 306 -30.15 -12.11 -15.75
C ALA A 306 -30.94 -13.43 -15.74
N PRO A 307 -30.75 -14.33 -16.73
CA PRO A 307 -31.39 -15.65 -16.70
C PRO A 307 -31.11 -16.46 -15.41
N GLY A 308 -29.97 -16.20 -14.75
CA GLY A 308 -29.61 -16.74 -13.44
C GLY A 308 -30.00 -15.85 -12.26
N GLU A 309 -29.14 -15.81 -11.24
CA GLU A 309 -29.36 -15.03 -10.01
C GLU A 309 -28.91 -13.56 -10.12
N GLY A 310 -28.30 -13.18 -11.25
CA GLY A 310 -27.61 -11.91 -11.43
C GLY A 310 -28.40 -10.75 -12.04
N LEU A 311 -27.65 -9.75 -12.50
CA LEU A 311 -28.09 -8.50 -13.12
C LEU A 311 -27.50 -8.36 -14.52
N LEU A 312 -28.29 -7.85 -15.46
CA LEU A 312 -27.80 -7.28 -16.72
C LEU A 312 -28.00 -5.78 -16.64
N VAL A 313 -26.92 -5.01 -16.54
CA VAL A 313 -26.95 -3.56 -16.41
C VAL A 313 -26.67 -2.92 -17.76
N THR A 314 -27.60 -2.10 -18.26
CA THR A 314 -27.37 -1.29 -19.46
C THR A 314 -26.57 -0.04 -19.07
N LEU A 315 -25.33 0.00 -19.53
CA LEU A 315 -24.43 1.13 -19.34
C LEU A 315 -24.83 2.29 -20.28
N PRO A 316 -24.59 3.55 -19.90
CA PRO A 316 -24.84 4.67 -20.78
C PRO A 316 -24.00 4.48 -22.05
N CYS A 317 -24.57 4.81 -23.22
CA CYS A 317 -23.73 4.97 -24.39
C CYS A 317 -22.78 6.12 -24.07
N LEU A 318 -21.51 5.81 -23.84
CA LEU A 318 -20.48 6.84 -23.76
C LEU A 318 -20.45 7.49 -25.14
N LEU A 319 -21.24 8.57 -25.31
CA LEU A 319 -20.93 9.59 -26.30
C LEU A 319 -19.44 9.91 -26.12
N PRO A 320 -18.69 10.25 -27.18
CA PRO A 320 -17.32 10.72 -27.03
C PRO A 320 -17.33 11.88 -26.03
N SER A 321 -17.00 11.53 -24.79
CA SER A 321 -17.12 12.41 -23.65
C SER A 321 -15.88 13.31 -23.68
N PRO A 322 -15.98 14.56 -23.22
CA PRO A 322 -14.78 15.33 -22.91
C PRO A 322 -13.97 14.72 -21.74
N LEU A 323 -14.47 13.65 -21.10
CA LEU A 323 -13.71 12.90 -20.09
C LEU A 323 -12.49 12.24 -20.74
N PRO A 324 -11.31 12.32 -20.09
CA PRO A 324 -10.13 11.58 -20.55
C PRO A 324 -10.47 10.09 -20.63
N PRO A 325 -9.84 9.33 -21.56
CA PRO A 325 -9.95 7.88 -21.55
C PRO A 325 -9.58 7.37 -20.17
N GLN A 326 -10.57 6.84 -19.44
CA GLN A 326 -10.43 6.41 -18.05
C GLN A 326 -10.26 4.90 -18.02
N SER A 327 -9.25 4.43 -17.31
CA SER A 327 -9.06 3.01 -17.04
C SER A 327 -9.92 2.60 -15.85
N GLY A 328 -11.22 2.37 -16.08
CA GLY A 328 -12.11 1.69 -15.15
C GLY A 328 -13.21 2.52 -14.50
N TRP A 329 -14.27 1.83 -14.10
CA TRP A 329 -15.55 2.39 -13.64
C TRP A 329 -16.10 1.59 -12.45
N ALA A 330 -16.91 2.24 -11.61
CA ALA A 330 -17.59 1.60 -10.49
C ALA A 330 -19.11 1.81 -10.58
N LEU A 331 -19.86 0.71 -10.58
CA LEU A 331 -21.29 0.72 -10.31
C LEU A 331 -21.53 0.71 -8.81
N ARG A 332 -22.53 1.46 -8.38
CA ARG A 332 -23.06 1.48 -7.02
C ARG A 332 -24.41 0.78 -7.01
N LEU A 333 -24.48 -0.35 -6.29
CA LEU A 333 -25.62 -1.25 -6.21
C LEU A 333 -26.24 -1.18 -4.81
N GLU A 334 -27.53 -0.86 -4.74
CA GLU A 334 -28.32 -0.90 -3.52
C GLU A 334 -29.43 -1.93 -3.62
N GLY A 335 -29.87 -2.46 -2.48
CA GLY A 335 -30.97 -3.43 -2.43
C GLY A 335 -30.64 -4.76 -3.11
N VAL A 336 -29.36 -5.06 -3.33
CA VAL A 336 -28.88 -6.36 -3.81
C VAL A 336 -28.48 -7.21 -2.61
N LYS A 337 -28.82 -8.49 -2.66
CA LYS A 337 -28.33 -9.44 -1.67
C LYS A 337 -26.97 -9.94 -2.02
#